data_AF-A0AAP5AJJ2-F1
#
_entry.id   AF-A0AAP5AJJ2-F1
#
_cell.length_a   1.000
_cell.length_b   1.000
_cell.length_c   1.000
_cell.angle_alpha   90.00
_cell.angle_beta   90.00
_cell.angle_gamma   90.00
#
_symmetry.space_group_name_H-M   'P 1'
#
loop_
_entity.id
_entity.type
_entity.pdbx_description
1 polymer ?
#
loop_
_entity_poly.entity_id
_entity_poly.type
_entity_poly.pdbx_seq_one_letter_code
_entity_poly.pdbx_strand_id
1 'polypeptide(L)'
;MDDVVKPYRPAYPEICLLLMRRFRVPTPGVRICTVNFPGYTRRDISRSFRVLRRRGVLAVQTVHDVTGEPYAGRLVSLTLLGRLVLNTLEAAPGPISCRDSAGQTGSYS
;
A
#
# COMPACT_ATOMS: atom_id res chain seq x y z
N MET A 1 -13.54 31.85 -11.30
CA MET A 1 -12.90 30.56 -11.58
C MET A 1 -12.37 30.07 -10.27
N ASP A 2 -13.20 29.31 -9.56
CA ASP A 2 -12.87 28.76 -8.25
C ASP A 2 -11.80 27.66 -8.44
N ASP A 3 -10.55 28.03 -8.19
CA ASP A 3 -9.48 27.06 -7.94
C ASP A 3 -9.83 26.31 -6.65
N VAL A 4 -10.54 25.19 -6.82
CA VAL A 4 -10.78 24.22 -5.75
C VAL A 4 -9.42 23.68 -5.35
N VAL A 5 -8.79 24.33 -4.37
CA VAL A 5 -7.62 23.81 -3.66
C VAL A 5 -8.07 22.52 -3.00
N LYS A 6 -7.80 21.39 -3.66
CA LYS A 6 -7.99 20.07 -3.08
C LYS A 6 -7.24 20.04 -1.76
N PRO A 7 -7.91 19.80 -0.62
CA PRO A 7 -7.22 19.76 0.66
C PRO A 7 -6.13 18.70 0.60
N TYR A 8 -4.91 19.07 1.03
CA TYR A 8 -3.78 18.15 1.17
C TYR A 8 -4.12 17.14 2.28
N ARG A 9 -4.90 16.12 1.94
CA ARG A 9 -5.07 14.95 2.80
C ARG A 9 -3.75 14.19 2.75
N PRO A 10 -3.23 13.70 3.89
CA PRO A 10 -2.09 12.80 3.86
C PRO A 10 -2.52 11.49 3.17
N ALA A 11 -2.34 11.45 1.85
CA ALA A 11 -2.76 10.39 0.92
C ALA A 11 -2.05 9.05 1.13
N TYR A 12 -1.18 8.94 2.13
CA TYR A 12 -0.33 7.78 2.32
C TYR A 12 -1.09 6.47 2.58
N PRO A 13 -2.12 6.43 3.45
CA PRO A 13 -2.79 5.16 3.77
C PRO A 13 -3.54 4.59 2.55
N GLU A 14 -4.27 5.45 1.83
CA GLU A 14 -5.09 5.05 0.69
C GLU A 14 -4.24 4.58 -0.50
N ILE A 15 -3.18 5.31 -0.86
CA ILE A 15 -2.27 4.87 -1.93
C ILE A 15 -1.57 3.57 -1.56
N CYS A 16 -1.19 3.40 -0.29
CA CYS A 16 -0.59 2.16 0.18
C CYS A 16 -1.55 0.98 0.00
N LEU A 17 -2.83 1.14 0.36
CA LEU A 17 -3.85 0.11 0.15
C LEU A 17 -4.04 -0.22 -1.33
N LEU A 18 -4.12 0.80 -2.19
CA LEU A 18 -4.23 0.60 -3.65
C LEU A 18 -3.03 -0.15 -4.23
N LEU A 19 -1.81 0.18 -3.80
CA LEU A 19 -0.60 -0.54 -4.19
C LEU A 19 -0.62 -1.99 -3.69
N MET A 20 -1.02 -2.23 -2.45
CA MET A 20 -1.12 -3.59 -1.89
C MET A 20 -2.14 -4.43 -2.68
N ARG A 21 -3.30 -3.88 -3.00
CA ARG A 21 -4.31 -4.54 -3.86
C ARG A 21 -3.75 -4.83 -5.26
N ARG A 22 -3.09 -3.86 -5.89
CA ARG A 22 -2.52 -3.99 -7.23
C ARG A 22 -1.48 -5.12 -7.33
N PHE A 23 -0.71 -5.34 -6.26
CA PHE A 23 0.35 -6.35 -6.19
C PHE A 23 -0.03 -7.59 -5.36
N ARG A 24 -1.33 -7.78 -5.06
CA ARG A 24 -1.85 -9.03 -4.47
C ARG A 24 -1.48 -10.23 -5.33
N VAL A 25 -1.56 -10.06 -6.65
CA VAL A 25 -1.00 -10.98 -7.64
C VAL A 25 0.40 -10.48 -8.04
N PRO A 26 1.44 -11.32 -7.96
CA PRO A 26 2.78 -10.96 -8.41
C PRO A 26 2.76 -10.44 -9.86
N THR A 27 3.30 -9.24 -10.09
CA THR A 27 3.28 -8.62 -11.42
C THR A 27 4.71 -8.45 -11.95
N PRO A 28 5.11 -9.17 -13.01
CA PRO A 28 6.42 -9.01 -13.64
C PRO A 28 6.47 -7.76 -14.51
N GLY A 29 7.68 -7.26 -14.79
CA GLY A 29 7.87 -6.17 -15.76
C GLY A 29 7.41 -4.79 -15.32
N VAL A 30 6.96 -4.60 -14.07
CA VAL A 30 6.33 -3.35 -13.65
C VAL A 30 7.35 -2.25 -13.43
N ARG A 31 7.17 -1.14 -14.15
CA ARG A 31 7.81 0.15 -13.86
C ARG A 31 6.86 0.97 -12.98
N ILE A 32 7.23 1.24 -11.74
CA ILE A 32 6.33 1.96 -10.81
C ILE A 32 5.95 3.35 -11.31
N CYS A 33 6.81 4.00 -12.09
CA CYS A 33 6.51 5.29 -12.72
C CYS A 33 5.38 5.23 -13.76
N THR A 34 5.00 4.04 -14.25
CA THR A 34 3.90 3.84 -15.19
C THR A 34 2.60 3.43 -14.50
N VAL A 35 2.62 3.14 -13.18
CA VAL A 35 1.42 2.88 -12.40
C VAL A 35 0.64 4.19 -12.25
N ASN A 36 -0.65 4.14 -12.57
CA ASN A 36 -1.56 5.27 -12.47
C ASN A 36 -2.73 4.94 -11.56
N PHE A 37 -3.02 5.82 -10.60
CA PHE A 37 -4.22 5.78 -9.78
C PHE A 37 -4.90 7.14 -9.87
N PRO A 38 -6.19 7.21 -10.28
CA PRO A 38 -6.91 8.47 -10.38
C PRO A 38 -6.83 9.27 -9.07
N GLY A 39 -6.51 10.56 -9.18
CA GLY A 39 -6.39 11.45 -8.01
C GLY A 39 -5.01 11.44 -7.34
N TYR A 40 -4.04 10.65 -7.81
CA TYR A 40 -2.69 10.58 -7.22
C TYR A 40 -1.60 10.88 -8.23
N THR A 41 -0.57 11.63 -7.79
CA THR A 41 0.57 11.92 -8.67
C THR A 41 1.53 10.74 -8.74
N ARG A 42 2.32 10.66 -9.81
CA ARG A 42 3.42 9.69 -9.92
C ARG A 42 4.39 9.76 -8.74
N ARG A 43 4.58 10.96 -8.16
CA ARG A 43 5.44 11.19 -7.00
C ARG A 43 4.87 10.53 -5.75
N ASP A 44 3.56 10.64 -5.52
CA ASP A 44 2.89 10.04 -4.37
C ASP A 44 2.90 8.52 -4.43
N ILE A 45 2.64 7.97 -5.63
CA ILE A 45 2.73 6.53 -5.91
C ILE A 45 4.16 6.03 -5.66
N SER A 46 5.16 6.71 -6.20
CA SER A 46 6.58 6.34 -6.03
C SER A 46 7.05 6.46 -4.58
N ARG A 47 6.56 7.45 -3.83
CA ARG A 47 6.88 7.60 -2.40
C ARG A 47 6.24 6.48 -1.58
N SER A 48 4.95 6.21 -1.78
CA SER A 48 4.22 5.16 -1.06
C SER A 48 4.79 3.77 -1.36
N PHE A 49 5.12 3.51 -2.62
CA PHE A 49 5.82 2.27 -3.02
C PHE A 49 7.15 2.08 -2.29
N ARG A 50 7.97 3.13 -2.19
CA ARG A 50 9.24 3.08 -1.44
C ARG A 50 9.02 2.81 0.06
N VAL A 51 7.98 3.39 0.66
CA VAL A 51 7.61 3.13 2.05
C VAL A 51 7.25 1.66 2.24
N LEU A 52 6.36 1.12 1.41
CA LEU A 52 5.95 -0.29 1.48
C LEU A 52 7.12 -1.25 1.31
N ARG A 53 8.07 -0.95 0.40
CA ARG A 53 9.30 -1.73 0.27
C ARG A 53 10.19 -1.67 1.50
N ARG A 54 10.45 -0.46 2.04
CA ARG A 54 11.28 -0.28 3.25
C ARG A 54 10.68 -0.95 4.48
N ARG A 55 9.36 -1.03 4.54
CA ARG A 55 8.61 -1.71 5.62
C ARG A 55 8.47 -3.22 5.39
N GLY A 56 9.04 -3.78 4.32
CA GLY A 56 8.95 -5.21 4.03
C GLY A 56 7.55 -5.69 3.64
N VAL A 57 6.64 -4.79 3.24
CA VAL A 57 5.29 -5.12 2.77
C VAL A 57 5.31 -5.59 1.31
N LEU A 58 6.16 -4.96 0.49
CA LEU A 58 6.39 -5.33 -0.91
C LEU A 58 7.78 -5.91 -1.12
N ALA A 59 7.85 -7.01 -1.84
CA ALA A 59 9.08 -7.56 -2.40
C ALA A 59 9.27 -7.08 -3.84
N VAL A 60 10.54 -6.91 -4.21
CA VAL A 60 10.95 -6.66 -5.60
C VAL A 60 12.09 -7.60 -5.89
N GLN A 61 11.88 -8.49 -6.85
CA GLN A 61 12.84 -9.52 -7.25
C GLN A 61 13.15 -9.39 -8.73
N THR A 62 14.37 -9.71 -9.12
CA THR A 62 14.70 -9.93 -10.53
C THR A 62 14.29 -11.36 -10.89
N VAL A 63 13.49 -11.51 -11.94
CA VAL A 63 13.10 -12.83 -12.43
C VAL A 63 14.08 -13.21 -13.52
N HIS A 64 14.54 -14.44 -13.48
CA HIS A 64 15.35 -15.02 -14.53
C HIS A 64 14.46 -15.97 -15.35
N ASP A 65 14.73 -16.07 -16.64
CA ASP A 65 14.10 -17.07 -17.48
C ASP A 65 14.63 -18.48 -17.18
N VAL A 66 14.11 -19.46 -17.93
CA VAL A 66 14.51 -20.87 -17.79
C VAL A 66 15.97 -21.13 -18.15
N THR A 67 16.61 -20.21 -18.87
CA THR A 67 18.03 -20.27 -19.24
C THR A 67 18.94 -19.56 -18.23
N GLY A 68 18.37 -18.95 -17.18
CA GLY A 68 19.09 -18.19 -16.16
C GLY A 68 19.38 -16.74 -16.57
N GLU A 69 18.92 -16.30 -17.73
CA GLU A 69 19.08 -14.92 -18.19
C GLU A 69 18.04 -14.03 -17.51
N PRO A 70 18.38 -12.79 -17.13
CA PRO A 70 17.43 -11.89 -16.51
C PRO A 70 16.30 -11.57 -17.50
N TYR A 71 15.09 -12.07 -17.19
CA TYR A 71 13.88 -11.63 -17.88
C TYR A 71 13.74 -10.13 -17.62
N ALA A 72 13.45 -9.34 -18.66
CA ALA A 72 13.71 -7.90 -18.76
C ALA A 72 12.97 -6.97 -17.75
N GLY A 73 12.52 -7.46 -16.59
CA GLY A 73 11.92 -6.65 -15.57
C GLY A 73 11.96 -7.24 -14.17
N ARG A 74 11.48 -6.42 -13.24
CA ARG A 74 11.34 -6.78 -11.84
C ARG A 74 9.95 -7.37 -11.60
N LEU A 75 9.88 -8.42 -10.80
CA LEU A 75 8.65 -8.90 -10.21
C LEU A 75 8.38 -8.11 -8.94
N VAL A 76 7.19 -7.54 -8.86
CA VAL A 76 6.68 -6.90 -7.66
C VAL A 76 5.57 -7.76 -7.08
N SER A 77 5.66 -8.05 -5.78
CA SER A 77 4.67 -8.88 -5.07
C SER A 77 4.52 -8.45 -3.61
N LEU A 78 3.40 -8.82 -2.99
CA LEU A 78 3.29 -8.78 -1.54
C LEU A 78 4.18 -9.85 -0.89
N THR A 79 4.86 -9.46 0.20
CA THR A 79 5.49 -10.41 1.12
C THR A 79 4.41 -11.15 1.93
N LEU A 80 4.82 -12.12 2.75
CA LEU A 80 3.90 -12.72 3.73
C LEU A 80 3.30 -11.64 4.65
N LEU A 81 4.14 -10.75 5.19
CA LEU A 81 3.71 -9.61 6.00
C LEU A 81 2.70 -8.74 5.24
N GLY A 82 2.99 -8.42 3.97
CA GLY A 82 2.09 -7.57 3.18
C GLY A 82 0.74 -8.20 2.89
N ARG A 83 0.67 -9.53 2.71
CA ARG A 83 -0.61 -10.24 2.58
C ARG A 83 -1.40 -10.21 3.88
N LEU A 84 -0.75 -10.43 5.02
CA LEU A 84 -1.39 -10.35 6.33
C LEU A 84 -1.97 -8.95 6.57
N VAL A 85 -1.15 -7.90 6.34
CA VAL A 85 -1.61 -6.51 6.46
C VAL A 85 -2.80 -6.23 5.54
N LEU A 86 -2.72 -6.60 4.26
CA LEU A 86 -3.83 -6.39 3.33
C LEU A 86 -5.10 -7.12 3.78
N ASN A 87 -4.98 -8.38 4.19
CA ASN A 87 -6.11 -9.16 4.66
C ASN A 87 -6.74 -8.55 5.93
N THR A 88 -5.93 -8.08 6.88
CA THR A 88 -6.45 -7.40 8.09
C THR A 88 -7.18 -6.10 7.76
N LEU A 89 -6.68 -5.32 6.80
CA LEU A 89 -7.32 -4.08 6.37
C LEU A 89 -8.62 -4.32 5.58
N GLU A 90 -8.70 -5.43 4.84
CA GLU A 90 -9.91 -5.82 4.09
C GLU A 90 -10.95 -6.53 4.96
N ALA A 91 -10.53 -7.20 6.04
CA ALA A 91 -11.40 -7.86 7.00
C ALA A 91 -11.96 -6.93 8.08
N ALA A 92 -11.39 -5.74 8.26
CA ALA A 92 -11.86 -4.77 9.25
C ALA A 92 -13.24 -4.20 8.85
N PRO A 93 -14.29 -4.36 9.68
CA PRO A 93 -15.59 -3.73 9.45
C PRO A 93 -15.50 -2.23 9.74
N GLY A 94 -15.30 -1.41 8.70
CA GLY A 94 -15.34 0.06 8.83
C GLY A 94 -14.23 0.66 9.71
N PRO A 95 -14.14 2.00 9.79
CA PRO A 95 -13.02 2.66 10.45
C PRO A 95 -13.00 2.30 11.94
N ILE A 96 -11.85 1.83 12.41
CA ILE A 96 -11.55 1.68 13.84
C ILE A 96 -11.68 3.07 14.46
N SER A 97 -12.82 3.32 15.11
CA SER A 97 -13.02 4.48 15.96
C SER A 97 -12.09 4.31 17.15
N CYS A 98 -10.94 4.97 17.14
CA CYS A 98 -10.00 4.97 18.26
C CYS A 98 -10.53 5.74 19.49
N ARG A 99 -11.85 5.76 19.73
CA ARG A 99 -12.47 6.61 20.75
C ARG A 99 -12.84 5.92 22.06
N ASP A 100 -12.70 4.61 22.17
CA ASP A 100 -13.09 3.91 23.41
C ASP A 100 -11.88 3.45 24.22
N SER A 101 -11.01 4.41 24.54
CA SER A 101 -9.99 4.25 25.60
C SER A 101 -10.00 5.46 26.51
N ALA A 102 -11.19 5.81 27.01
CA ALA A 102 -11.36 6.76 28.09
C ALA A 102 -12.18 6.12 29.21
N GLY A 103 -11.48 5.67 30.25
CA GLY A 103 -11.94 5.72 31.63
C GLY A 103 -13.12 4.83 32.02
N GLN A 104 -12.88 3.54 32.19
CA GLN A 104 -13.68 2.72 33.10
C GLN A 104 -13.10 2.86 34.52
N THR A 105 -13.36 4.00 35.17
CA THR A 105 -13.19 4.10 36.63
C THR A 105 -14.44 3.54 37.28
N GLY A 106 -14.29 2.37 37.90
CA GLY A 106 -15.33 1.72 38.68
C GLY A 106 -15.82 2.62 39.81
N SER A 107 -17.14 2.70 39.96
CA SER A 107 -17.79 3.18 41.17
C SER A 107 -18.34 1.95 41.88
N TYR A 108 -17.68 1.53 42.95
CA TYR A 108 -18.29 0.67 43.96
C TYR A 108 -18.75 1.61 45.08
N SER A 109 -20.07 1.73 45.22
CA SER A 109 -20.73 2.26 46.41
C SER A 109 -20.98 1.14 47.41
#